data_AF-A0A8J3B3D0-F1
#
_entry.id   AF-A0A8J3B3D0-F1
#
_cell.length_a   1.000
_cell.length_b   1.000
_cell.length_c   1.000
_cell.angle_alpha   90.00
_cell.angle_beta   90.00
_cell.angle_gamma   90.00
#
_symmetry.space_group_name_H-M   'P 1'
#
loop_
_entity.id
_entity.type
_entity.pdbx_description
1 polymer ?
#
loop_
_entity_poly.entity_id
_entity_poly.type
_entity_poly.pdbx_seq_one_letter_code
_entity_poly.pdbx_strand_id
1 'polypeptide(L)'
;MWQDKERLDDLARDEKAMIQLYTQAVLESGSPKLQQDLVSLLNGAIQSLSLVTGEMETRGWSTSTVADGGSVQNLLSKYQGEQTQLAQEMTQAQDQLAQQGAPQTEIQA
;
A
#
# COMPACT_ATOMS: atom_id res chain seq x y z
N MET A 1 9.33 -4.63 31.10
CA MET A 1 9.21 -3.15 31.04
C MET A 1 10.24 -2.52 30.11
N TRP A 2 11.55 -2.65 30.32
CA TRP A 2 12.52 -2.04 29.37
C TRP A 2 12.79 -2.88 28.11
N GLN A 3 12.93 -4.21 28.26
CA GLN A 3 13.05 -5.14 27.13
C GLN A 3 11.82 -5.12 26.20
N ASP A 4 10.63 -4.92 26.75
CA ASP A 4 9.40 -4.83 25.93
C ASP A 4 9.40 -3.55 25.10
N LYS A 5 9.92 -2.45 25.65
CA LYS A 5 10.06 -1.20 24.89
C LYS A 5 11.08 -1.38 23.77
N GLU A 6 12.26 -1.95 24.05
CA GLU A 6 13.27 -2.21 23.03
C GLU A 6 12.72 -3.07 21.88
N ARG A 7 11.94 -4.11 22.20
CA ARG A 7 11.28 -4.94 21.19
C ARG A 7 10.27 -4.18 20.33
N LEU A 8 9.47 -3.29 20.92
CA LEU A 8 8.53 -2.47 20.16
C LEU A 8 9.25 -1.38 19.34
N ASP A 9 10.33 -0.81 19.87
CA ASP A 9 11.19 0.14 19.14
C ASP A 9 11.84 -0.55 17.91
N ASP A 10 12.36 -1.77 18.08
CA ASP A 10 12.95 -2.56 17.00
C ASP A 10 11.88 -2.94 15.96
N LEU A 11 10.71 -3.42 16.40
CA LEU A 11 9.61 -3.75 15.51
C LEU A 11 9.12 -2.53 14.73
N ALA A 12 8.97 -1.37 15.39
CA ALA A 12 8.60 -0.13 14.71
C ALA A 12 9.65 0.31 13.67
N ARG A 13 10.93 0.04 13.91
CA ARG A 13 12.01 0.30 12.94
C ARG A 13 11.91 -0.64 11.74
N ASP A 14 11.70 -1.93 11.98
CA ASP A 14 11.58 -2.93 10.92
C ASP A 14 10.37 -2.64 10.03
N GLU A 15 9.21 -2.33 10.61
CA GLU A 15 8.00 -2.00 9.85
C GLU A 15 8.20 -0.76 8.98
N LYS A 16 8.89 0.27 9.48
CA LYS A 16 9.25 1.45 8.67
C LYS A 16 10.14 1.09 7.48
N ALA A 17 11.14 0.23 7.68
CA ALA A 17 12.01 -0.23 6.60
C ALA A 17 11.23 -1.02 5.54
N MET A 18 10.30 -1.89 5.97
CA MET A 18 9.42 -2.64 5.08
C MET A 18 8.49 -1.72 4.27
N ILE A 19 7.90 -0.71 4.90
CA ILE A 19 7.08 0.31 4.21
C ILE A 19 7.88 1.01 3.11
N GLN A 20 9.12 1.42 3.39
CA GLN A 20 9.99 2.04 2.40
C GLN A 20 10.31 1.09 1.24
N LEU A 21 10.64 -0.17 1.53
CA LEU A 21 10.92 -1.19 0.52
C LEU A 21 9.72 -1.49 -0.38
N TYR A 22 8.54 -1.72 0.21
CA TYR A 22 7.33 -2.00 -0.57
C TYR A 22 6.88 -0.79 -1.39
N THR A 23 7.01 0.42 -0.84
CA THR A 23 6.77 1.65 -1.60
C THR A 23 7.65 1.71 -2.85
N GLN A 24 8.96 1.50 -2.69
CA GLN A 24 9.89 1.52 -3.81
C GLN A 24 9.54 0.43 -4.83
N ALA A 25 9.24 -0.78 -4.37
CA ALA A 25 8.88 -1.90 -5.23
C ALA A 25 7.58 -1.65 -6.02
N VAL A 26 6.59 -0.98 -5.42
CA VAL A 26 5.35 -0.57 -6.12
C VAL A 26 5.70 0.40 -7.25
N LEU A 27 6.52 1.42 -6.97
CA LEU A 27 6.92 2.44 -7.95
C LEU A 27 7.77 1.86 -9.09
N GLU A 28 8.61 0.87 -8.82
CA GLU A 28 9.47 0.22 -9.81
C GLU A 28 8.78 -0.92 -10.56
N SER A 29 7.65 -1.43 -10.05
CA SER A 29 6.94 -2.54 -10.69
C SER A 29 6.29 -2.10 -11.99
N GLY A 30 6.64 -2.78 -13.09
CA GLY A 30 5.96 -2.63 -14.39
C GLY A 30 4.74 -3.52 -14.57
N SER A 31 4.38 -4.34 -13.56
CA SER A 31 3.26 -5.28 -13.65
C SER A 31 2.11 -4.84 -12.73
N PRO A 32 0.91 -4.58 -13.27
CA PRO A 32 -0.26 -4.19 -12.46
C PRO A 32 -0.62 -5.22 -11.37
N LYS A 33 -0.45 -6.51 -11.65
CA LYS A 33 -0.71 -7.58 -10.67
C LYS A 33 0.30 -7.55 -9.52
N LEU A 34 1.59 -7.41 -9.85
CA LEU A 34 2.65 -7.31 -8.83
C LEU A 34 2.48 -6.02 -8.01
N GLN A 35 2.09 -4.90 -8.63
CA GLN A 35 1.75 -3.67 -7.91
C GLN A 35 0.63 -3.91 -6.88
N GLN A 36 -0.46 -4.58 -7.26
CA GLN A 36 -1.55 -4.90 -6.33
C GLN A 36 -1.09 -5.79 -5.16
N ASP A 37 -0.26 -6.80 -5.42
CA ASP A 37 0.27 -7.67 -4.38
C ASP A 37 1.19 -6.90 -3.41
N LEU A 38 2.09 -6.07 -3.94
CA LEU A 38 3.01 -5.23 -3.15
C LEU A 38 2.27 -4.17 -2.32
N VAL A 39 1.19 -3.63 -2.87
CA VAL A 39 0.27 -2.74 -2.15
C VAL A 39 -0.35 -3.42 -0.94
N SER A 40 -0.81 -4.67 -1.12
CA SER A 40 -1.43 -5.42 -0.03
C SER A 40 -0.44 -5.60 1.12
N LEU A 41 0.82 -5.91 0.79
CA LEU A 41 1.93 -6.00 1.75
C LEU A 41 2.24 -4.65 2.41
N LEU A 42 2.27 -3.56 1.63
CA LEU A 42 2.46 -2.19 2.14
C LEU A 42 1.38 -1.81 3.16
N ASN A 43 0.11 -2.09 2.85
CA ASN A 43 -1.01 -1.83 3.76
C ASN A 43 -0.89 -2.65 5.05
N GLY A 44 -0.46 -3.90 4.96
CA GLY A 44 -0.19 -4.75 6.13
C GLY A 44 0.90 -4.15 7.04
N ALA A 45 2.02 -3.71 6.47
CA ALA A 45 3.11 -3.10 7.22
C ALA A 45 2.70 -1.78 7.90
N ILE A 46 1.89 -0.96 7.23
CA ILE A 46 1.34 0.28 7.80
C ILE A 46 0.41 0.00 8.98
N GLN A 47 -0.46 -1.01 8.86
CA GLN A 47 -1.34 -1.42 9.96
C GLN A 47 -0.54 -1.95 11.14
N SER A 48 0.48 -2.76 10.89
CA SER A 48 1.39 -3.28 11.92
C SER A 48 2.10 -2.15 12.66
N LEU A 49 2.70 -1.20 11.92
CA LEU A 49 3.36 -0.04 12.51
C LEU A 49 2.39 0.77 13.40
N SER A 50 1.16 1.01 12.94
CA SER A 50 0.13 1.74 13.69
C SER A 50 -0.20 1.05 15.03
N LEU A 51 -0.32 -0.28 15.03
CA LEU A 51 -0.57 -1.06 16.25
C LEU A 51 0.61 -0.97 17.22
N VAL A 52 1.85 -1.07 16.71
CA VAL A 52 3.06 -0.98 17.52
C VAL A 52 3.19 0.40 18.15
N THR A 53 3.02 1.47 17.36
CA THR A 53 3.09 2.84 17.88
C THR A 53 1.96 3.12 18.87
N GLY A 54 0.75 2.62 18.61
CA GLY A 54 -0.38 2.73 19.52
C GLY A 54 -0.10 2.06 20.87
N GLU A 55 0.49 0.86 20.86
CA GLU A 55 0.87 0.14 22.09
C GLU A 55 2.01 0.84 22.85
N MET A 56 2.93 1.51 22.15
CA MET A 56 3.95 2.34 22.79
C MET A 56 3.33 3.58 23.44
N GLU A 57 2.38 4.22 22.78
CA GLU A 57 1.65 5.38 23.31
C GLU A 57 0.82 5.03 24.54
N THR A 58 0.09 3.91 24.55
CA THR A 58 -0.68 3.45 25.73
C THR A 58 0.21 3.21 26.95
N ARG A 59 1.49 2.87 26.72
CA ARG A 59 2.50 2.64 27.76
C ARG A 59 3.29 3.91 28.14
N GLY A 60 2.97 5.05 27.52
CA GLY A 60 3.66 6.32 27.74
C GLY A 60 5.09 6.34 27.22
N TRP A 61 5.43 5.45 26.28
CA TRP A 61 6.73 5.41 25.64
C TRP A 61 6.72 6.37 24.45
N SER A 62 7.57 7.39 24.49
CA SER A 62 7.79 8.20 23.31
C SER A 62 8.40 7.33 22.22
N THR A 63 7.70 7.22 21.10
CA THR A 63 8.34 6.81 19.86
C THR A 63 9.35 7.91 19.56
N SER A 64 10.65 7.59 19.56
CA SER A 64 11.63 8.58 19.12
C SER A 64 11.30 8.86 17.65
N THR A 65 10.69 10.01 17.44
CA THR A 65 10.25 10.57 16.17
C THR A 65 11.49 10.89 15.34
N VAL A 66 12.17 9.85 14.88
CA VAL A 66 13.07 9.95 13.74
C VAL A 66 12.16 9.86 12.53
N ALA A 67 11.83 11.06 12.04
CA ALA A 67 11.39 11.47 10.72
C ALA A 67 10.71 10.39 9.88
N ASP A 68 9.41 10.57 9.60
CA ASP A 68 8.73 10.16 8.35
C ASP A 68 7.23 9.88 8.48
N GLY A 69 6.57 10.28 9.57
CA GLY A 69 5.11 10.29 9.61
C GLY A 69 4.51 11.03 8.40
N GLY A 70 5.13 12.16 8.00
CA GLY A 70 4.74 12.91 6.80
C GLY A 70 5.10 12.25 5.46
N SER A 71 6.16 11.42 5.38
CA SER A 71 6.49 10.73 4.14
C SER A 71 5.60 9.50 3.95
N VAL A 72 5.28 8.76 5.02
CA VAL A 72 4.31 7.65 4.99
C VAL A 72 2.89 8.17 4.73
N GLN A 73 2.47 9.27 5.36
CA GLN A 73 1.16 9.89 5.05
C GLN A 73 1.10 10.41 3.61
N ASN A 74 2.17 11.07 3.12
CA ASN A 74 2.22 11.52 1.73
C ASN A 74 2.25 10.37 0.73
N LEU A 75 2.96 9.28 1.05
CA LEU A 75 2.98 8.06 0.25
C LEU A 75 1.59 7.40 0.22
N LEU A 76 0.92 7.31 1.36
CA LEU A 76 -0.47 6.86 1.47
C LEU A 76 -1.43 7.73 0.65
N SER A 77 -1.31 9.06 0.71
CA SER A 77 -2.18 9.98 -0.03
C SER A 77 -1.93 9.94 -1.54
N LYS A 78 -0.66 9.89 -1.97
CA LYS A 78 -0.32 9.68 -3.39
C LYS A 78 -0.86 8.35 -3.89
N TYR A 79 -0.68 7.30 -3.11
CA TYR A 79 -1.16 5.96 -3.43
C TYR A 79 -2.69 5.86 -3.50
N GLN A 80 -3.43 6.48 -2.57
CA GLN A 80 -4.90 6.56 -2.64
C GLN A 80 -5.38 7.31 -3.90
N GLY A 81 -4.66 8.36 -4.29
CA GLY A 81 -4.89 9.05 -5.56
C GLY A 81 -4.67 8.13 -6.76
N GLU A 82 -3.56 7.38 -6.77
CA GLU A 82 -3.20 6.46 -7.86
C GLU A 82 -4.14 5.24 -7.94
N GLN A 83 -4.60 4.66 -6.82
CA GLN A 83 -5.64 3.63 -6.79
C GLN A 83 -6.93 4.09 -7.44
N THR A 84 -7.33 5.32 -7.15
CA THR A 84 -8.57 5.89 -7.72
C THR A 84 -8.43 6.00 -9.25
N GLN A 85 -7.26 6.38 -9.74
CA GLN A 85 -6.98 6.45 -11.18
C GLN A 85 -6.90 5.05 -11.81
N LEU A 86 -6.17 4.11 -11.20
CA LEU A 86 -6.01 2.75 -11.72
C LEU A 86 -7.35 1.98 -11.76
N ALA A 87 -8.20 2.18 -10.75
CA ALA A 87 -9.56 1.64 -10.75
C ALA A 87 -10.39 2.22 -11.90
N GLN A 88 -10.31 3.53 -12.14
CA GLN A 88 -10.99 4.18 -13.26
C GLN A 88 -10.49 3.70 -14.62
N GLU A 89 -9.17 3.54 -14.79
CA GLU A 89 -8.57 3.04 -16.01
C GLU A 89 -8.95 1.57 -16.28
N MET A 90 -9.00 0.73 -15.25
CA MET A 90 -9.47 -0.66 -15.40
C MET A 90 -10.96 -0.74 -15.75
N THR A 91 -11.81 0.11 -15.14
CA THR A 91 -13.22 0.20 -15.54
C THR A 91 -13.35 0.63 -16.99
N GLN A 92 -12.60 1.63 -17.43
CA GLN A 92 -12.60 2.07 -18.83
C GLN A 92 -12.06 0.99 -19.78
N ALA A 93 -11.01 0.27 -19.40
CA ALA A 93 -10.45 -0.82 -20.19
C ALA A 93 -11.44 -1.99 -20.30
N GLN A 94 -12.17 -2.33 -19.23
CA GLN A 94 -13.23 -3.35 -19.26
C GLN A 94 -14.42 -2.90 -20.11
N ASP A 95 -14.84 -1.64 -20.01
CA ASP A 95 -15.92 -1.09 -20.84
C ASP A 95 -15.54 -1.05 -22.33
N GLN A 96 -14.27 -0.77 -22.66
CA GLN A 96 -13.78 -0.82 -24.03
C GLN A 96 -13.69 -2.25 -24.56
N LEU A 97 -13.27 -3.22 -23.74
CA LEU A 97 -13.27 -4.64 -24.10
C LEU A 97 -14.70 -5.18 -24.26
N ALA A 98 -15.64 -4.75 -23.42
CA ALA A 98 -17.06 -5.09 -23.54
C ALA A 98 -17.67 -4.49 -24.83
N GLN A 99 -17.25 -3.29 -25.23
CA GLN A 99 -17.68 -2.67 -26.49
C GLN A 99 -17.01 -3.28 -27.73
N GLN A 100 -15.83 -3.87 -27.61
CA GLN A 100 -15.15 -4.59 -28.70
C GLN A 100 -15.53 -6.09 -28.78
N GLY A 101 -16.27 -6.59 -27.78
CA GLY A 101 -16.65 -7.99 -27.62
C GLY A 101 -18.01 -8.40 -28.21
N ALA A 102 -18.36 -7.92 -29.40
CA ALA A 102 -19.38 -8.57 -30.23
C ALA A 102 -19.22 -8.25 -31.73
N PRO A 103 -18.38 -8.97 -32.49
CA PRO A 103 -18.67 -9.15 -33.90
C PRO A 103 -19.96 -9.99 -33.99
N GLN A 104 -21.09 -9.34 -34.27
CA GLN A 104 -22.26 -10.04 -34.79
C GLN A 104 -21.87 -10.61 -36.15
N THR A 105 -21.35 -11.84 -36.15
CA THR A 105 -21.26 -12.64 -37.38
C THR A 105 -22.70 -13.02 -37.73
N GLU A 106 -23.40 -12.16 -38.47
CA GLU A 106 -24.61 -12.53 -39.20
C GLU A 106 -24.23 -13.61 -40.21
N ILE A 107 -24.37 -14.88 -39.82
CA ILE A 107 -24.41 -15.98 -40.76
C ILE A 107 -25.78 -15.92 -41.41
N GLN A 108 -25.86 -15.27 -42.58
CA GLN A 108 -26.99 -15.38 -43.49
C GLN A 108 -27.03 -16.83 -44.01
N ALA A 109 -28.13 -17.53 -43.75
CA ALA A 109 -28.49 -18.81 -44.34
C ALA A 109 -29.90 -18.71 -44.92
#